data_AF-A0A0V7ZDU9-F1
#
_entry.id   AF-A0A0V7ZDU9-F1
#
_cell.length_a   1.000
_cell.length_b   1.000
_cell.length_c   1.000
_cell.angle_alpha   90.00
_cell.angle_beta   90.00
_cell.angle_gamma   90.00
#
_symmetry.space_group_name_H-M   'P 1'
#
loop_
_entity.id
_entity.type
_entity.pdbx_description
1 polymer ?
#
loop_
_entity_poly.entity_id
_entity_poly.type
_entity_poly.pdbx_seq_one_letter_code
_entity_poly.pdbx_strand_id
1 'polypeptide(L)'
;MRKQRWRRRLQIRRRATRFTVDRIRENTISFPSDRYYLEGVGYLVGDISCQYNARSGYLRCAVNPEGPCENCRFYEAHQEVA
;
A
#
# COMPACT_ATOMS: atom_id res chain seq x y z
N MET A 1 -2.86 40.42 -18.90
CA MET A 1 -2.39 39.12 -19.44
C MET A 1 -1.50 38.30 -18.48
N ARG A 2 -0.41 38.83 -17.93
CA ARG A 2 0.55 38.10 -17.05
C ARG A 2 -0.05 37.56 -15.74
N LYS A 3 -0.92 38.34 -15.07
CA LYS A 3 -1.63 37.92 -13.83
C LYS A 3 -2.62 36.76 -14.04
N GLN A 4 -3.25 36.68 -15.21
CA GLN A 4 -4.22 35.61 -15.52
C GLN A 4 -3.53 34.25 -15.72
N ARG A 5 -2.34 34.25 -16.35
CA ARG A 5 -1.52 33.03 -16.51
C ARG A 5 -1.06 32.46 -15.16
N TRP A 6 -0.71 33.32 -14.20
CA TRP A 6 -0.34 32.90 -12.84
C TRP A 6 -1.49 32.24 -12.09
N ARG A 7 -2.69 32.82 -12.13
CA ARG A 7 -3.90 32.24 -11.50
C ARG A 7 -4.21 30.86 -12.08
N ARG A 8 -4.13 30.70 -13.40
CA ARG A 8 -4.37 29.43 -14.10
C ARG A 8 -3.33 28.37 -13.75
N ARG A 9 -2.04 28.73 -13.65
CA ARG A 9 -0.97 27.83 -13.19
C ARG A 9 -1.18 27.38 -11.74
N LEU A 10 -1.58 28.30 -10.86
CA LEU A 10 -1.87 27.99 -9.45
C LEU A 10 -3.08 27.05 -9.31
N GLN A 11 -4.12 27.26 -10.13
CA GLN A 11 -5.30 26.40 -10.18
C GLN A 11 -4.99 24.99 -10.70
N ILE A 12 -4.17 24.87 -11.75
CA ILE A 12 -3.73 23.56 -12.27
C ILE A 12 -2.90 22.82 -11.20
N ARG A 13 -1.96 23.50 -10.54
CA ARG A 13 -1.15 22.92 -9.46
C ARG A 13 -2.02 22.44 -8.28
N ARG A 14 -2.98 23.27 -7.84
CA ARG A 14 -3.95 22.90 -6.79
C ARG A 14 -4.83 21.70 -7.17
N ARG A 15 -5.21 21.56 -8.44
CA ARG A 15 -5.96 20.39 -8.92
C ARG A 15 -5.08 19.13 -8.95
N ALA A 16 -3.84 19.23 -9.45
CA ALA A 16 -2.90 18.11 -9.46
C ALA A 16 -2.61 17.56 -8.06
N THR A 17 -2.49 18.44 -7.05
CA THR A 17 -2.28 18.01 -5.65
C THR A 17 -3.51 17.39 -4.99
N ARG A 18 -4.73 17.62 -5.50
CA ARG A 18 -5.95 16.98 -4.95
C ARG A 18 -6.06 15.52 -5.39
N PHE A 19 -5.71 15.22 -6.64
CA PHE A 19 -5.74 13.84 -7.17
C PHE A 19 -4.78 12.89 -6.45
N THR A 20 -3.63 13.39 -5.97
CA THR A 20 -2.67 12.56 -5.23
C THR A 20 -3.13 12.27 -3.80
N VAL A 21 -3.92 13.15 -3.18
CA VAL A 21 -4.34 13.00 -1.77
C VAL A 21 -5.60 12.15 -1.65
N ASP A 22 -6.56 12.26 -2.57
CA ASP A 22 -7.80 11.44 -2.52
C ASP A 22 -7.51 9.94 -2.69
N ARG A 23 -6.57 9.55 -3.56
CA ARG A 23 -6.15 8.14 -3.68
C ARG A 23 -5.52 7.56 -2.41
N ILE A 24 -4.94 8.40 -1.55
CA ILE A 24 -4.33 7.94 -0.29
C ILE A 24 -5.40 7.73 0.79
N ARG A 25 -6.53 8.45 0.71
CA ARG A 25 -7.62 8.36 1.68
C ARG A 25 -8.62 7.24 1.42
N GLU A 26 -8.77 6.78 0.20
CA GLU A 26 -9.71 5.68 -0.10
C GLU A 26 -9.15 4.29 0.28
N ASN A 27 -7.83 4.18 0.47
CA ASN A 27 -7.18 2.93 0.86
C ASN A 27 -7.05 2.75 2.39
N THR A 28 -7.64 3.65 3.19
CA THR A 28 -7.90 3.40 4.62
C THR A 28 -9.20 2.61 4.79
N ILE A 29 -9.35 1.52 4.02
CA ILE A 29 -10.21 0.43 4.44
C ILE A 29 -9.56 -0.06 5.73
N SER A 30 -10.30 0.11 6.82
CA SER A 30 -9.99 -0.30 8.17
C SER A 30 -9.85 -1.83 8.24
N PHE A 31 -8.81 -2.38 7.63
CA PHE A 31 -8.29 -3.66 8.06
C PHE A 31 -7.64 -3.42 9.43
N PRO A 32 -7.74 -4.38 10.38
CA PRO A 32 -6.94 -4.33 11.59
C PRO A 32 -5.49 -4.04 11.17
N SER A 33 -4.71 -3.41 12.04
CA SER A 33 -3.34 -3.03 11.68
C SER A 33 -2.51 -4.29 11.41
N ASP A 34 -2.57 -4.81 10.18
CA ASP A 34 -1.81 -5.97 9.72
C ASP A 34 -0.32 -5.65 9.64
N ARG A 35 0.05 -4.44 10.09
CA ARG A 35 1.41 -3.98 10.26
C ARG A 35 1.93 -4.37 11.63
N TYR A 36 2.96 -5.21 11.67
CA TYR A 36 3.66 -5.59 12.89
C TYR A 36 5.17 -5.47 12.69
N TYR A 37 5.90 -5.40 13.79
CA TYR A 37 7.36 -5.39 13.78
C TYR A 37 7.88 -6.80 14.06
N LEU A 38 8.79 -7.27 13.23
CA LEU A 38 9.53 -8.50 13.44
C LEU A 38 11.00 -8.17 13.65
N GLU A 39 11.56 -8.65 14.77
CA GLU A 39 12.96 -8.41 15.11
C GLU A 39 13.89 -8.95 14.01
N GLY A 40 14.89 -8.15 13.64
CA GLY A 40 15.83 -8.48 12.55
C GLY A 40 15.31 -8.25 11.12
N VAL A 41 14.02 -8.03 10.92
CA VAL A 41 13.42 -7.78 9.58
C VAL A 41 12.86 -6.36 9.47
N GLY A 42 12.24 -5.84 10.53
CA GLY A 42 11.61 -4.54 10.56
C GLY A 42 10.08 -4.60 10.49
N TYR A 43 9.46 -3.54 10.00
CA TYR A 43 8.01 -3.48 9.85
C TYR A 43 7.55 -4.30 8.64
N LEU A 44 6.52 -5.10 8.85
CA LEU A 44 5.92 -6.00 7.87
C LEU A 44 4.44 -5.76 7.78
N VAL A 45 3.83 -6.04 6.62
CA VAL A 45 2.37 -6.10 6.45
C VAL A 45 1.92 -7.43 5.86
N GLY A 46 0.76 -7.91 6.29
CA GLY A 46 0.19 -9.18 5.82
C GLY A 46 0.77 -10.41 6.52
N ASP A 47 0.27 -11.59 6.15
CA ASP A 47 0.62 -12.85 6.81
C ASP A 47 2.02 -13.33 6.39
N ILE A 48 2.97 -13.43 7.34
CA ILE A 48 4.33 -13.93 7.07
C ILE A 48 4.38 -15.44 6.86
N SER A 49 3.35 -16.17 7.28
CA SER A 49 3.26 -17.60 6.98
C SER A 49 3.01 -17.83 5.49
N CYS A 50 2.59 -16.82 4.72
CA CYS A 50 2.50 -16.92 3.26
C CYS A 50 3.89 -16.88 2.60
N GLN A 51 4.19 -17.88 1.76
CA GLN A 51 5.42 -17.96 0.97
C GLN A 51 5.62 -16.73 0.05
N TYR A 52 4.53 -16.11 -0.42
CA TYR A 52 4.58 -14.95 -1.29
C TYR A 52 4.52 -13.61 -0.54
N ASN A 53 4.60 -13.63 0.79
CA ASN A 53 4.71 -12.40 1.57
C ASN A 53 5.92 -11.58 1.09
N ALA A 54 5.73 -10.28 0.82
CA ALA A 54 6.78 -9.45 0.26
C ALA A 54 7.84 -9.00 1.29
N ARG A 55 7.70 -9.41 2.56
CA ARG A 55 8.54 -9.02 3.69
C ARG A 55 8.79 -7.51 3.77
N SER A 56 7.74 -6.74 3.52
CA SER A 56 7.78 -5.29 3.39
C SER A 56 6.73 -4.64 4.29
N GLY A 57 7.04 -3.46 4.82
CA GLY A 57 6.09 -2.64 5.57
C GLY A 57 5.05 -1.94 4.69
N TYR A 58 5.20 -2.02 3.36
CA TYR A 58 4.35 -1.32 2.39
C TYR A 58 3.63 -2.27 1.42
N LEU A 59 4.20 -3.43 1.14
CA LEU A 59 3.65 -4.42 0.21
C LEU A 59 3.32 -5.71 0.96
N ARG A 60 2.09 -6.21 0.78
CA ARG A 60 1.62 -7.45 1.43
C ARG A 60 2.13 -8.70 0.72
N CYS A 61 1.99 -8.76 -0.60
CA CYS A 61 2.26 -9.95 -1.40
C CYS A 61 3.01 -9.57 -2.69
N ALA A 62 4.06 -10.31 -3.02
CA ALA A 62 4.89 -10.06 -4.19
C ALA A 62 4.13 -10.34 -5.51
N VAL A 63 3.21 -11.29 -5.51
CA VAL A 63 2.43 -11.70 -6.70
C VAL A 63 1.03 -11.08 -6.76
N ASN A 64 0.55 -10.51 -5.66
CA ASN A 64 -0.72 -9.80 -5.57
C ASN A 64 -0.58 -8.51 -4.74
N PRO A 65 0.07 -7.46 -5.29
CA PRO A 65 0.34 -6.23 -4.54
C PRO A 65 -0.92 -5.39 -4.25
N GLU A 66 -2.02 -5.60 -4.98
CA GLU A 66 -3.27 -4.83 -4.85
C GLU A 66 -4.29 -5.44 -3.87
N GLY A 67 -4.20 -6.73 -3.55
CA GLY A 67 -5.26 -7.45 -2.85
C GLY A 67 -4.96 -7.80 -1.39
N PRO A 68 -6.00 -7.91 -0.53
CA PRO A 68 -5.87 -8.48 0.81
C PRO A 68 -5.53 -9.98 0.75
N CYS A 69 -4.97 -10.51 1.84
CA CYS A 69 -4.67 -11.95 1.96
C CYS A 69 -5.95 -12.80 2.10
N GLU A 70 -7.04 -12.21 2.57
CA GLU A 70 -8.36 -12.84 2.71
C GLU A 70 -8.89 -13.21 1.31
N ASN A 71 -8.96 -14.53 1.03
CA ASN A 71 -9.27 -15.12 -0.29
C ASN A 71 -8.21 -14.93 -1.39
N CYS A 72 -6.95 -14.70 -1.04
CA CYS A 72 -5.88 -14.68 -2.04
C CYS A 72 -5.70 -16.06 -2.69
N ARG A 73 -6.01 -16.19 -3.99
CA ARG A 73 -5.79 -17.43 -4.79
C ARG A 73 -4.33 -17.88 -4.85
N PHE A 74 -3.40 -16.98 -4.55
CA PHE A 74 -1.97 -17.24 -4.53
C PHE A 74 -1.46 -17.55 -3.13
N TYR A 75 -2.31 -17.56 -2.11
CA TYR A 75 -1.85 -17.87 -0.76
C TYR A 75 -1.33 -19.31 -0.71
N GLU A 76 -0.09 -19.45 -0.25
CA GLU A 76 0.58 -20.71 -0.04
C GLU A 76 1.32 -20.61 1.29
N ALA A 77 1.03 -21.51 2.23
CA ALA A 77 1.70 -21.52 3.52
C ALA A 77 3.15 -21.98 3.35
N HIS A 78 4.07 -21.36 4.10
CA HIS A 78 5.43 -21.85 4.23
C HIS A 78 5.37 -23.26 4.80
N GLN A 79 5.90 -24.22 4.04
CA GLN A 79 6.10 -25.56 4.55
C GLN A 79 7.18 -25.49 5.61
N GLU A 80 6.81 -25.62 6.88
CA GLU A 80 7.76 -25.88 7.96
C GLU A 80 8.44 -27.21 7.65
N VAL A 81 9.74 -27.15 7.36
CA VAL A 81 10.57 -28.34 7.23
C VAL A 81 10.74 -28.89 8.65
N ALA A 82 10.11 -30.04 8.90
CA ALA A 82 10.22 -30.80 10.15
C ALA A 82 11.64 -31.33 10.40
#